data_AF-A0A5B1BPG9-F1
#
_entry.id   AF-A0A5B1BPG9-F1
#
_cell.length_a   1.000
_cell.length_b   1.000
_cell.length_c   1.000
_cell.angle_alpha   90.00
_cell.angle_beta   90.00
_cell.angle_gamma   90.00
#
_symmetry.space_group_name_H-M   'P 1'
#
loop_
_entity.id
_entity.type
_entity.pdbx_description
1 polymer ?
#
loop_
_entity_poly.entity_id
_entity_poly.type
_entity_poly.pdbx_seq_one_letter_code
_entity_poly.pdbx_strand_id
1 'polypeptide(L)'
;MCTRVKPAAQIWCSFCGKSNTEVDKLVAGPGVHICNECVAVADGIMEKHADKPAQLRLPVWESMTDKQMLSHIPRMAIVARQVETDLRSWVLELRRRGVTWSAIGRALGIARQSAWERFSGDG
;
A
#
# COMPACT_ATOMS: atom_id res chain seq x y z
N MET A 1 4.97 36.18 -4.24
CA MET A 1 5.30 34.83 -4.74
C MET A 1 4.15 33.91 -4.36
N CYS A 2 3.30 33.48 -5.30
CA CYS A 2 2.23 32.53 -5.02
C CYS A 2 2.82 31.17 -4.67
N THR A 3 2.71 30.73 -3.42
CA THR A 3 2.96 29.35 -3.02
C THR A 3 1.89 28.47 -3.68
N ARG A 4 2.28 27.71 -4.71
CA ARG A 4 1.42 26.68 -5.30
C ARG A 4 1.11 25.64 -4.22
N VAL A 5 -0.09 25.71 -3.65
CA VAL A 5 -0.63 24.65 -2.79
C VAL A 5 -0.71 23.40 -3.65
N LYS A 6 0.11 22.38 -3.35
CA LYS A 6 -0.08 21.05 -3.94
C LYS A 6 -1.49 20.60 -3.55
N PRO A 7 -2.36 20.20 -4.50
CA PRO A 7 -3.62 19.57 -4.15
C PRO A 7 -3.33 18.44 -3.15
N ALA A 8 -4.09 18.37 -2.06
CA ALA A 8 -4.01 17.23 -1.16
C ALA A 8 -4.18 15.97 -2.01
N ALA A 9 -3.16 15.10 -2.02
CA ALA A 9 -3.21 13.88 -2.80
C ALA A 9 -4.48 13.12 -2.40
N GLN A 10 -5.34 12.82 -3.36
CA GLN A 10 -6.48 11.96 -3.12
C GLN A 10 -5.92 10.58 -2.76
N ILE A 11 -6.23 10.09 -1.56
CA ILE A 11 -5.74 8.81 -1.04
C ILE A 11 -6.92 7.95 -0.63
N TRP A 12 -6.78 6.64 -0.78
CA TRP A 12 -7.85 5.65 -0.56
C TRP A 12 -7.48 4.67 0.54
N CYS A 13 -8.46 4.28 1.33
CA CYS A 13 -8.34 3.22 2.33
C CYS A 13 -8.10 1.88 1.64
N SER A 14 -7.02 1.18 1.99
CA SER A 14 -6.67 -0.13 1.43
C SER A 14 -7.71 -1.21 1.77
N PHE A 15 -8.50 -1.00 2.84
CA PHE A 15 -9.47 -1.97 3.41
C PHE A 15 -10.94 -1.77 3.00
N CYS A 16 -11.39 -0.58 2.61
CA CYS A 16 -12.72 -0.38 2.01
C CYS A 16 -12.72 0.27 0.62
N GLY A 17 -11.61 0.88 0.18
CA GLY A 17 -11.51 1.56 -1.12
C GLY A 17 -12.10 2.99 -1.13
N LYS A 18 -12.69 3.46 -0.02
CA LYS A 18 -13.15 4.84 0.14
C LYS A 18 -11.99 5.82 0.16
N SER A 19 -12.17 6.98 -0.46
CA SER A 19 -11.22 8.10 -0.43
C SER A 19 -11.22 8.82 0.91
N ASN A 20 -10.21 9.65 1.16
CA ASN A 20 -10.12 10.51 2.35
C ASN A 20 -11.27 11.52 2.49
N THR A 21 -12.05 11.76 1.43
CA THR A 21 -13.26 12.62 1.47
C THR A 21 -14.54 11.84 1.80
N GLU A 22 -14.50 10.52 1.78
CA GLU A 22 -15.65 9.64 2.04
C GLU A 22 -15.66 9.05 3.45
N VAL A 23 -14.67 9.38 4.28
CA VAL A 23 -14.47 8.89 5.65
C VAL A 23 -14.05 10.03 6.58
N ASP A 24 -14.35 9.91 7.87
CA ASP A 24 -14.01 10.94 8.87
C ASP A 24 -12.49 11.04 9.11
N LYS A 25 -11.81 9.89 9.20
CA LYS A 25 -10.36 9.84 9.40
C LYS A 25 -9.74 8.76 8.55
N LEU A 26 -8.56 9.07 8.01
CA LEU A 26 -7.75 8.13 7.24
C LEU A 26 -6.29 8.26 7.68
N VAL A 27 -5.74 7.16 8.19
CA VAL A 27 -4.32 7.04 8.58
C VAL A 27 -3.55 6.55 7.37
N ALA A 28 -2.58 7.33 6.93
CA ALA A 28 -1.73 7.00 5.79
C ALA A 28 -0.35 6.51 6.25
N GLY A 29 -0.02 5.25 5.98
CA GLY A 29 1.33 4.69 6.12
C GLY A 29 1.98 4.48 4.74
N PRO A 30 3.28 4.11 4.70
CA PRO A 30 3.95 3.80 3.45
C PRO A 30 3.31 2.59 2.76
N GLY A 31 2.68 2.80 1.60
CA GLY A 31 2.05 1.75 0.79
C GLY A 31 0.69 1.24 1.27
N VAL A 32 0.21 1.67 2.45
CA VAL A 32 -1.05 1.17 3.02
C VAL A 32 -1.76 2.23 3.86
N HIS A 33 -3.07 2.33 3.72
CA HIS A 33 -3.89 3.28 4.46
C HIS A 33 -5.10 2.58 5.08
N ILE A 34 -5.53 3.03 6.26
CA ILE A 34 -6.72 2.52 6.94
C ILE A 34 -7.60 3.67 7.45
N CYS A 35 -8.91 3.58 7.22
CA CYS A 35 -9.87 4.57 7.71
C CYS A 35 -10.47 4.17 9.07
N ASN A 36 -11.08 5.14 9.75
CA ASN A 36 -11.74 4.94 11.04
C ASN A 36 -12.79 3.81 11.03
N GLU A 37 -13.58 3.69 9.96
CA GLU A 37 -14.58 2.62 9.85
C GLU A 37 -13.93 1.23 9.79
N CYS A 38 -12.84 1.08 9.02
CA CYS A 38 -12.13 -0.18 8.92
C CYS A 38 -11.39 -0.54 10.21
N VAL A 39 -10.88 0.45 10.95
CA VAL A 39 -10.34 0.23 12.30
C VAL A 39 -11.42 -0.34 13.22
N ALA A 40 -12.61 0.27 13.27
CA ALA A 40 -13.70 -0.21 14.10
C ALA A 40 -14.14 -1.65 13.75
N VAL A 41 -14.19 -2.00 12.47
CA VAL A 41 -14.48 -3.37 12.02
C VAL A 41 -13.36 -4.34 12.44
N ALA A 42 -12.10 -3.94 12.26
CA ALA A 42 -10.96 -4.77 12.66
C ALA A 42 -10.95 -5.02 14.17
N ASP A 43 -11.13 -3.98 14.99
CA ASP A 43 -11.20 -4.09 16.45
C ASP A 43 -12.31 -5.05 16.88
N GLY A 44 -13.51 -4.93 16.31
CA GLY A 44 -14.62 -5.84 16.61
C GLY A 44 -14.38 -7.30 16.18
N ILE A 45 -13.58 -7.54 15.14
CA ILE A 45 -13.14 -8.90 14.78
C ILE A 45 -12.11 -9.39 15.80
N MET A 46 -11.15 -8.57 16.17
CA MET A 46 -10.10 -8.92 17.14
C MET A 46 -10.70 -9.26 18.51
N GLU A 47 -11.64 -8.46 19.02
CA GLU A 47 -12.34 -8.71 20.28
C GLU A 47 -13.10 -10.05 20.28
N LYS A 48 -13.83 -10.37 19.20
CA LYS A 48 -14.57 -11.64 19.06
C LYS A 48 -13.67 -12.88 19.06
N HIS A 49 -12.39 -12.69 18.79
CA HIS A 49 -11.40 -13.75 18.68
C HIS A 49 -10.29 -13.64 19.72
N ALA A 50 -10.43 -12.79 20.76
CA ALA A 50 -9.38 -12.51 21.74
C ALA A 50 -8.86 -13.77 22.46
N ASP A 51 -9.74 -14.70 22.82
CA ASP A 51 -9.39 -15.95 23.50
C ASP A 51 -9.07 -17.12 22.54
N LYS A 52 -9.10 -16.86 21.23
CA LYS A 52 -8.84 -17.89 20.21
C LYS A 52 -7.41 -17.74 19.70
N PRO A 53 -6.65 -18.83 19.54
CA PRO A 53 -5.33 -18.75 18.95
C PRO A 53 -5.45 -18.13 17.54
N ALA A 54 -4.44 -17.35 17.15
CA ALA A 54 -4.37 -16.71 15.84
C ALA A 54 -4.44 -17.79 14.73
N GLN A 55 -5.63 -18.02 14.21
CA GLN A 55 -5.82 -18.86 13.03
C GLN A 55 -5.53 -17.97 11.82
N LEU A 56 -4.29 -18.05 11.31
CA LEU A 56 -3.98 -17.56 9.98
C LEU A 56 -4.89 -18.30 9.00
N ARG A 57 -5.91 -17.60 8.48
CA ARG A 57 -6.71 -18.09 7.35
C ARG A 57 -5.89 -17.90 6.07
N LEU A 58 -4.93 -18.79 5.87
CA LEU A 58 -4.15 -18.88 4.65
C LEU A 58 -4.34 -20.26 4.02
N PRO A 59 -4.52 -20.31 2.69
CA PRO A 59 -4.83 -19.22 1.76
C PRO A 59 -6.34 -18.96 1.66
N VAL A 60 -6.73 -17.67 1.75
CA VAL A 60 -8.15 -17.24 1.64
C VAL A 60 -8.81 -17.73 0.34
N TRP A 61 -8.04 -17.84 -0.75
CA TRP A 61 -8.53 -18.27 -2.06
C TRP A 61 -8.91 -19.76 -2.15
N GLU A 62 -8.49 -20.62 -1.22
CA GLU A 62 -8.96 -22.02 -1.19
C GLU A 62 -10.46 -22.12 -0.90
N SER A 63 -11.04 -21.10 -0.28
CA SER A 63 -12.46 -21.01 0.06
C SER A 63 -13.27 -20.13 -0.90
N MET A 64 -12.68 -19.68 -2.00
CA MET A 64 -13.30 -18.76 -2.96
C MET A 64 -13.53 -19.42 -4.31
N THR A 65 -14.63 -19.05 -4.96
CA THR A 65 -14.88 -19.31 -6.38
C THR A 65 -14.11 -18.33 -7.26
N ASP A 66 -13.87 -18.69 -8.52
CA ASP A 66 -13.24 -17.80 -9.51
C ASP A 66 -13.96 -16.45 -9.62
N LYS A 67 -15.30 -16.45 -9.56
CA LYS A 67 -16.10 -15.22 -9.60
C LYS A 67 -15.82 -14.31 -8.40
N GLN A 68 -15.65 -14.89 -7.21
CA GLN A 68 -15.28 -14.13 -6.02
C GLN A 68 -13.86 -13.58 -6.17
N MET A 69 -12.90 -14.38 -6.65
CA MET A 69 -11.53 -13.94 -6.90
C MET A 69 -11.48 -12.77 -7.90
N LEU A 70 -12.16 -12.90 -9.04
CA LEU A 70 -12.27 -11.85 -10.06
C LEU A 70 -12.87 -10.56 -9.50
N SER A 71 -13.82 -10.66 -8.57
CA SER A 71 -14.41 -9.49 -7.91
C SER A 71 -13.43 -8.78 -6.96
N HIS A 72 -12.44 -9.50 -6.41
CA HIS A 72 -11.42 -8.93 -5.52
C HIS A 72 -10.22 -8.30 -6.25
N ILE A 73 -9.91 -8.77 -7.46
CA ILE A 73 -8.72 -8.33 -8.23
C ILE A 73 -8.64 -6.80 -8.42
N PRO A 74 -9.69 -6.08 -8.83
CA PRO A 74 -9.59 -4.63 -9.08
C PRO A 74 -9.11 -3.85 -7.84
N ARG A 75 -9.59 -4.26 -6.67
CA ARG A 75 -9.20 -3.68 -5.39
C ARG A 75 -7.73 -3.99 -5.05
N MET A 76 -7.29 -5.22 -5.26
CA MET A 76 -5.88 -5.60 -5.06
C MET A 76 -4.95 -4.85 -6.00
N ALA A 77 -5.36 -4.62 -7.24
CA ALA A 77 -4.59 -3.83 -8.20
C ALA A 77 -4.42 -2.37 -7.76
N ILE A 78 -5.44 -1.76 -7.15
CA ILE A 78 -5.33 -0.40 -6.58
C ILE A 78 -4.27 -0.37 -5.47
N VAL A 79 -4.33 -1.32 -4.53
CA VAL A 79 -3.35 -1.39 -3.43
C VAL A 79 -1.95 -1.63 -3.97
N ALA A 80 -1.78 -2.55 -4.93
CA ALA A 80 -0.50 -2.80 -5.56
C ALA A 80 0.08 -1.53 -6.22
N ARG A 81 -0.75 -0.77 -6.94
CA ARG A 81 -0.33 0.52 -7.54
C ARG A 81 0.11 1.54 -6.48
N GLN A 82 -0.58 1.61 -5.35
CA GLN A 82 -0.20 2.50 -4.24
C GLN A 82 1.18 2.13 -3.68
N VAL A 83 1.40 0.85 -3.38
CA VAL A 83 2.68 0.34 -2.88
C VAL A 83 3.82 0.65 -3.86
N GLU A 84 3.60 0.41 -5.15
CA GLU A 84 4.59 0.72 -6.20
C GLU A 84 4.89 2.23 -6.30
N THR A 85 3.87 3.08 -6.17
CA THR A 85 4.02 4.55 -6.22
C THR A 85 4.82 5.07 -5.02
N ASP A 86 4.53 4.57 -3.83
CA ASP A 86 5.23 4.95 -2.60
C ASP A 86 6.68 4.45 -2.62
N LEU A 87 6.89 3.20 -3.04
CA LEU A 87 8.24 2.64 -3.19
C LEU A 87 9.08 3.46 -4.16
N ARG A 88 8.52 3.85 -5.32
CA ARG A 88 9.20 4.74 -6.27
C ARG A 88 9.56 6.07 -5.62
N SER A 89 8.65 6.68 -4.86
CA SER A 89 8.90 7.96 -4.19
C SER A 89 10.06 7.86 -3.20
N TRP A 90 10.16 6.75 -2.46
CA TRP A 90 11.27 6.48 -1.54
C TRP A 90 12.58 6.30 -2.29
N VAL A 91 12.58 5.52 -3.38
CA VAL A 91 13.79 5.30 -4.20
C VAL A 91 14.28 6.63 -4.80
N LEU A 92 13.38 7.46 -5.34
CA LEU A 92 13.73 8.77 -5.88
C LEU A 92 14.33 9.69 -4.80
N GLU A 93 13.78 9.70 -3.59
CA GLU A 93 14.33 10.48 -2.48
C GLU A 93 15.72 9.96 -2.05
N LEU A 94 15.93 8.64 -2.01
CA LEU A 94 17.25 8.05 -1.75
C LEU A 94 18.26 8.45 -2.84
N ARG A 95 17.84 8.45 -4.11
CA ARG A 95 18.67 8.91 -5.22
C ARG A 95 18.99 10.40 -5.13
N ARG A 96 18.02 11.24 -4.74
CA ARG A 96 18.22 12.68 -4.46
C ARG A 96 19.24 12.91 -3.34
N ARG A 97 19.29 12.02 -2.34
CA ARG A 97 20.28 12.03 -1.24
C ARG A 97 21.63 11.40 -1.60
N GLY A 98 21.83 10.98 -2.85
CA GLY A 98 23.10 10.42 -3.33
C GLY A 98 23.31 8.93 -3.02
N VAL A 99 22.30 8.22 -2.50
CA VAL A 99 22.41 6.78 -2.19
C VAL A 99 22.59 5.98 -3.48
N THR A 100 23.60 5.12 -3.55
CA THR A 100 23.95 4.36 -4.77
C THR A 100 22.90 3.33 -5.17
N TRP A 101 22.79 3.05 -6.47
CA TRP A 101 21.94 1.95 -6.98
C TRP A 101 22.31 0.58 -6.41
N SER A 102 23.58 0.36 -6.06
CA SER A 102 24.02 -0.88 -5.42
C SER A 102 23.46 -1.01 -4.00
N ALA A 103 23.39 0.09 -3.24
CA ALA A 103 22.77 0.09 -1.91
C ALA A 103 21.25 -0.11 -1.99
N ILE A 104 20.58 0.55 -2.94
CA ILE A 104 19.14 0.37 -3.18
C ILE A 104 18.82 -1.07 -3.60
N GLY A 105 19.58 -1.64 -4.54
CA GLY A 105 19.42 -3.03 -4.95
C GLY A 105 19.55 -4.01 -3.79
N ARG A 106 20.58 -3.85 -2.94
CA ARG A 106 20.73 -4.67 -1.72
C ARG A 106 19.53 -4.57 -0.78
N ALA A 107 19.00 -3.36 -0.55
CA ALA A 107 17.83 -3.18 0.32
C ALA A 107 16.57 -3.83 -0.26
N LEU A 108 16.44 -3.88 -1.58
CA LEU A 108 15.32 -4.51 -2.30
C LEU A 108 15.51 -6.02 -2.54
N GLY A 109 16.68 -6.59 -2.21
CA GLY A 109 17.01 -7.98 -2.51
C GLY A 109 17.20 -8.28 -4.00
N ILE A 110 17.55 -7.28 -4.82
CA ILE A 110 17.74 -7.41 -6.27
C ILE A 110 19.12 -6.91 -6.72
N ALA A 111 19.54 -7.28 -7.93
CA ALA A 111 20.79 -6.79 -8.50
C ALA A 111 20.75 -5.27 -8.74
N ARG A 112 21.93 -4.61 -8.68
CA ARG A 112 22.10 -3.18 -9.00
C ARG A 112 21.42 -2.79 -10.31
N GLN A 113 21.61 -3.62 -11.34
CA GLN A 113 21.07 -3.39 -12.67
C GLN A 113 19.54 -3.40 -12.67
N SER A 114 18.92 -4.38 -12.01
CA SER A 114 17.46 -4.46 -11.87
C SER A 114 16.87 -3.27 -11.11
N ALA A 115 17.57 -2.80 -10.07
CA ALA A 115 17.15 -1.59 -9.35
C ALA A 115 17.24 -0.32 -10.22
N TRP A 116 18.29 -0.21 -11.04
CA TRP A 116 18.42 0.89 -11.99
C TRP A 116 17.29 0.82 -13.04
N GLU A 117 17.15 -0.31 -13.76
CA GLU A 117 16.13 -0.48 -14.81
C GLU A 117 14.71 -0.17 -14.33
N ARG A 118 14.36 -0.60 -13.11
CA ARG A 118 13.03 -0.40 -12.54
C ARG A 118 12.73 1.07 -12.18
N PHE A 119 13.73 1.81 -11.71
CA PHE A 119 13.52 3.11 -11.05
C PHE A 119 14.26 4.30 -11.67
N SER A 120 15.11 4.08 -12.68
CA SER A 120 15.85 5.16 -13.34
C SER A 120 15.10 5.78 -14.52
N GLY A 121 14.03 5.16 -15.01
CA GLY A 121 13.20 5.73 -16.08
C GLY A 121 12.51 7.01 -15.64
N ASP A 122 12.34 7.94 -16.60
CA ASP A 122 11.74 9.25 -16.36
C ASP A 122 10.32 9.11 -15.79
N GLY A 123 10.09 9.78 -14.66
CA GLY A 123 8.76 10.03 -14.10
C GLY A 123 8.21 11.35 -14.58
#